data_AF-A0A969EZX5-F1
#
_entry.id   AF-A0A969EZX5-F1
#
_cell.length_a   1.000
_cell.length_b   1.000
_cell.length_c   1.000
_cell.angle_alpha   90.00
_cell.angle_beta   90.00
_cell.angle_gamma   90.00
#
_symmetry.space_group_name_H-M   'P 1'
#
loop_
_entity.id
_entity.type
_entity.pdbx_description
1 polymer ?
#
loop_
_entity_poly.entity_id
_entity_poly.type
_entity_poly.pdbx_seq_one_letter_code
_entity_poly.pdbx_strand_id
1 'polypeptide(L)'
;MEGALPTEIEHRTLETLGTRNFDGQIDGPVTAHPKFDAATGEMVFFGYQATGPGSKTLRYNVADKNGKLLRNEFFDAPFAAMVHDFFVTDTHAIFPIFPLTTDIGRVMSGGPMMAWEPDKGSHFGVIPRNGTAQDVKWFSMEPRFMFHMMNAWSDGTRLHADVTASNATQFAPKLDGRMADAADGIAPTFRRWTLDLADNTGTIKETLFDDWACEFPRTDDRVGTKPYRHGYAVGSDGGEFVNFSHLLHYDTQQGNARRAWTPGKHYMLGEAVFAPRVGGTQEGDGYLIVLGFNQDSGKSELFILDAADIEAGPVAKALLPLRIPAGFHGSWVAGG
;
A
#
# COMPACT_ATOMS: atom_id res chain seq x y z
N MET A 1 12.66 -1.74 -3.54
CA MET A 1 13.07 -1.24 -2.21
C MET A 1 13.03 0.28 -2.29
N GLU A 2 12.35 0.93 -1.36
CA GLU A 2 12.03 2.36 -1.47
C GLU A 2 13.22 3.32 -1.37
N GLY A 3 14.37 2.86 -0.90
CA GLY A 3 15.60 3.67 -0.73
C GLY A 3 16.58 3.62 -1.91
N ALA A 4 16.22 2.96 -3.01
CA ALA A 4 17.13 2.72 -4.14
C ALA A 4 16.39 2.71 -5.47
N LEU A 5 17.16 2.64 -6.57
CA LEU A 5 16.62 2.27 -7.88
C LEU A 5 16.06 0.84 -7.84
N PRO A 6 15.05 0.52 -8.67
CA PRO A 6 14.55 -0.84 -8.77
C PRO A 6 15.57 -1.75 -9.44
N THR A 7 15.60 -3.01 -9.01
CA THR A 7 16.41 -4.07 -9.61
C THR A 7 15.56 -4.83 -10.61
N GLU A 8 16.03 -4.89 -11.86
CA GLU A 8 15.43 -5.68 -12.92
C GLU A 8 15.84 -7.15 -12.78
N ILE A 9 14.87 -8.06 -12.92
CA ILE A 9 15.07 -9.50 -12.84
C ILE A 9 14.41 -10.17 -14.06
N GLU A 10 15.00 -11.26 -14.54
CA GLU A 10 14.38 -12.09 -15.57
C GLU A 10 13.25 -12.92 -14.94
N HIS A 11 12.03 -12.79 -15.45
CA HIS A 11 10.82 -13.30 -14.80
C HIS A 11 10.72 -14.83 -14.66
N ARG A 12 11.46 -15.62 -15.45
CA ARG A 12 11.43 -17.09 -15.42
C ARG A 12 12.60 -17.68 -14.63
N THR A 13 13.79 -17.13 -14.81
CA THR A 13 15.03 -17.63 -14.18
C THR A 13 15.34 -16.94 -12.86
N LEU A 14 14.74 -15.76 -12.61
CA LEU A 14 15.03 -14.86 -11.50
C LEU A 14 16.46 -14.31 -11.51
N GLU A 15 17.14 -14.37 -12.66
CA GLU A 15 18.46 -13.79 -12.85
C GLU A 15 18.40 -12.27 -12.67
N THR A 16 19.33 -11.71 -11.91
CA THR A 16 19.43 -10.25 -11.72
C THR A 16 20.08 -9.61 -12.94
N LEU A 17 19.35 -8.71 -13.61
CA LEU A 17 19.80 -8.01 -14.80
C LEU A 17 20.49 -6.67 -14.49
N GLY A 18 20.21 -6.09 -13.33
CA GLY A 18 20.85 -4.85 -12.85
C GLY A 18 19.85 -3.83 -12.33
N THR A 19 20.32 -2.61 -12.07
CA THR A 19 19.45 -1.50 -11.64
C THR A 19 18.82 -0.79 -12.84
N ARG A 20 17.56 -0.40 -12.71
CA ARG A 20 16.82 0.33 -13.75
C ARG A 20 16.73 1.81 -13.40
N ASN A 21 17.41 2.65 -14.17
CA ASN A 21 17.41 4.11 -14.01
C ASN A 21 16.62 4.86 -15.10
N PHE A 22 15.81 4.14 -15.89
CA PHE A 22 14.96 4.69 -16.95
C PHE A 22 15.74 5.54 -17.96
N ASP A 23 16.76 4.95 -18.58
CA ASP A 23 17.65 5.61 -19.54
C ASP A 23 18.38 6.83 -18.95
N GLY A 24 18.74 6.75 -17.66
CA GLY A 24 19.43 7.83 -16.93
C GLY A 24 18.53 9.00 -16.52
N GLN A 25 17.22 8.93 -16.76
CA GLN A 25 16.29 10.00 -16.42
C GLN A 25 15.95 10.04 -14.93
N ILE A 26 16.17 8.93 -14.22
CA ILE A 26 15.91 8.82 -12.80
C ILE A 26 17.21 8.51 -12.06
N ASP A 27 17.54 9.39 -11.13
CA ASP A 27 18.55 9.17 -10.10
C ASP A 27 17.89 9.14 -8.71
N GLY A 28 18.36 8.26 -7.83
CA GLY A 28 17.83 8.12 -6.48
C GLY A 28 16.61 7.19 -6.32
N PRO A 29 15.89 7.28 -5.18
CA PRO A 29 14.98 6.23 -4.74
C PRO A 29 13.70 6.10 -5.58
N VAL A 30 13.18 4.88 -5.74
CA VAL A 30 11.89 4.58 -6.39
C VAL A 30 11.04 3.76 -5.42
N THR A 31 9.76 4.13 -5.29
CA THR A 31 8.79 3.43 -4.44
C THR A 31 8.74 1.93 -4.74
N ALA A 32 8.51 1.14 -3.69
CA ALA A 32 8.19 -0.29 -3.83
C ALA A 32 6.72 -0.53 -4.20
N HIS A 33 5.91 0.52 -4.28
CA HIS A 33 4.47 0.47 -4.53
C HIS A 33 4.05 1.18 -5.82
N PRO A 34 4.61 0.83 -7.00
CA PRO A 34 4.09 1.37 -8.25
C PRO A 34 2.64 0.91 -8.46
N LYS A 35 1.82 1.75 -9.11
CA LYS A 35 0.46 1.40 -9.51
C LYS A 35 0.40 1.26 -11.02
N PHE A 36 -0.28 0.22 -11.49
CA PHE A 36 -0.49 -0.01 -12.92
C PHE A 36 -1.93 0.35 -13.28
N ASP A 37 -2.09 1.24 -14.25
CA ASP A 37 -3.40 1.59 -14.78
C ASP A 37 -3.84 0.52 -15.78
N ALA A 38 -4.86 -0.27 -15.43
CA ALA A 38 -5.34 -1.35 -16.28
C ALA A 38 -5.91 -0.86 -17.62
N ALA A 39 -6.35 0.40 -17.73
CA ALA A 39 -6.90 0.96 -18.97
C ALA A 39 -5.81 1.41 -19.94
N THR A 40 -4.71 1.98 -19.44
CA THR A 40 -3.64 2.53 -20.30
C THR A 40 -2.38 1.66 -20.35
N GLY A 41 -2.19 0.79 -19.36
CA GLY A 41 -0.94 0.05 -19.13
C GLY A 41 0.18 0.91 -18.56
N GLU A 42 -0.11 2.16 -18.16
CA GLU A 42 0.89 3.04 -17.55
C GLU A 42 1.29 2.53 -16.16
N MET A 43 2.58 2.66 -15.86
CA MET A 43 3.10 2.53 -14.51
C MET A 43 3.23 3.91 -13.89
N VAL A 44 2.50 4.14 -12.80
CA VAL A 44 2.51 5.37 -12.01
C VAL A 44 3.32 5.10 -10.75
N PHE A 45 4.33 5.92 -10.48
CA PHE A 45 5.26 5.67 -9.37
C PHE A 45 5.93 6.95 -8.91
N PHE A 46 6.66 6.88 -7.79
CA PHE A 46 7.32 8.05 -7.23
C PHE A 46 8.64 7.72 -6.55
N GLY A 47 9.34 8.75 -6.07
CA GLY A 47 10.41 8.64 -5.08
C GLY A 47 10.24 9.72 -4.01
N TYR A 48 10.51 9.40 -2.75
CA TYR A 48 10.59 10.38 -1.66
C TYR A 48 12.04 10.60 -1.23
N GLN A 49 12.31 11.72 -0.57
CA GLN A 49 13.69 12.15 -0.29
C GLN A 49 14.53 12.15 -1.59
N ALA A 50 13.89 12.59 -2.69
CA ALA A 50 14.38 12.37 -4.05
C ALA A 50 15.68 13.11 -4.37
N THR A 51 16.01 14.16 -3.60
CA THR A 51 17.24 14.93 -3.72
C THR A 51 18.26 14.61 -2.61
N GLY A 52 18.05 13.53 -1.85
CA GLY A 52 18.98 13.00 -0.85
C GLY A 52 18.33 12.74 0.52
N PRO A 53 19.04 12.03 1.42
CA PRO A 53 18.53 11.70 2.74
C PRO A 53 18.06 12.92 3.53
N GLY A 54 16.85 12.87 4.08
CA GLY A 54 16.23 13.98 4.81
C GLY A 54 15.68 15.12 3.94
N SER A 55 15.70 15.00 2.62
CA SER A 55 15.04 15.95 1.72
C SER A 55 13.51 15.87 1.82
N LYS A 56 12.83 17.00 1.64
CA LYS A 56 11.36 17.07 1.53
C LYS A 56 10.85 16.76 0.12
N THR A 57 11.74 16.65 -0.86
CA THR A 57 11.38 16.56 -2.27
C THR A 57 10.81 15.19 -2.62
N LEU A 58 9.63 15.21 -3.24
CA LEU A 58 9.00 14.08 -3.92
C LEU A 58 9.26 14.17 -5.43
N ARG A 59 9.35 13.02 -6.08
CA ARG A 59 9.46 12.87 -7.53
C ARG A 59 8.29 12.04 -8.05
N TYR A 60 7.36 12.63 -8.80
CA TYR A 60 6.22 11.95 -9.42
C TYR A 60 6.54 11.53 -10.86
N ASN A 61 6.36 10.25 -11.16
CA ASN A 61 6.75 9.65 -12.43
C ASN A 61 5.60 8.86 -13.05
N VAL A 62 5.60 8.81 -14.39
CA VAL A 62 4.74 7.94 -15.19
C VAL A 62 5.60 7.32 -16.28
N ALA A 63 5.54 6.01 -16.44
CA ALA A 63 6.10 5.29 -17.57
C ALA A 63 4.98 4.64 -18.37
N ASP A 64 5.17 4.53 -19.69
CA ASP A 64 4.24 3.82 -20.56
C ASP A 64 4.33 2.29 -20.35
N LYS A 65 3.45 1.55 -21.03
CA LYS A 65 3.40 0.08 -20.99
C LYS A 65 4.67 -0.65 -21.44
N ASN A 66 5.59 0.06 -22.10
CA ASN A 66 6.87 -0.49 -22.53
C ASN A 66 8.02 -0.08 -21.59
N GLY A 67 7.70 0.59 -20.48
CA GLY A 67 8.68 1.07 -19.51
C GLY A 67 9.41 2.35 -19.92
N LYS A 68 8.94 3.06 -20.96
CA LYS A 68 9.50 4.36 -21.32
C LYS A 68 8.95 5.44 -20.39
N LEU A 69 9.83 6.20 -19.75
CA LEU A 69 9.43 7.32 -18.91
C LEU A 69 8.75 8.42 -19.74
N LEU A 70 7.54 8.81 -19.33
CA LEU A 70 6.74 9.89 -19.93
C LEU A 70 6.79 11.17 -19.08
N ARG A 71 6.97 11.02 -17.77
CA ARG A 71 6.91 12.11 -16.79
C ARG A 71 7.96 11.92 -15.70
N ASN A 72 8.52 13.05 -15.26
CA ASN A 72 9.43 13.15 -14.12
C ASN A 72 9.30 14.52 -13.43
N GLU A 73 8.30 14.70 -12.57
CA GLU A 73 7.97 15.96 -11.90
C GLU A 73 8.51 15.99 -10.46
N PHE A 74 8.97 17.14 -9.99
CA PHE A 74 9.47 17.32 -8.63
C PHE A 74 8.68 18.38 -7.87
N PHE A 75 8.34 18.11 -6.62
CA PHE A 75 7.69 19.07 -5.73
C PHE A 75 8.04 18.75 -4.27
N ASP A 76 7.91 19.72 -3.39
CA ASP A 76 8.27 19.55 -1.97
C ASP A 76 7.05 19.22 -1.11
N ALA A 77 7.22 18.24 -0.23
CA ALA A 77 6.32 17.97 0.87
C ALA A 77 6.49 19.01 2.01
N PRO A 78 5.52 19.15 2.93
CA PRO A 78 5.64 20.06 4.08
C PRO A 78 6.86 19.76 4.97
N PHE A 79 7.22 18.48 5.08
CA PHE A 79 8.38 17.99 5.82
C PHE A 79 8.90 16.68 5.22
N ALA A 80 10.15 16.32 5.54
CA ALA A 80 10.74 15.07 5.11
C ALA A 80 10.13 13.95 5.94
N ALA A 81 9.48 13.01 5.27
CA ALA A 81 8.82 11.87 5.90
C ALA A 81 9.10 10.59 5.11
N MET A 82 8.82 9.45 5.73
CA MET A 82 8.55 8.23 4.98
C MET A 82 7.25 8.42 4.20
N VAL A 83 7.27 8.06 2.91
CA VAL A 83 6.07 7.96 2.07
C VAL A 83 6.11 6.57 1.46
N HIS A 84 5.44 5.62 2.10
CA HIS A 84 5.53 4.21 1.76
C HIS A 84 4.73 3.88 0.49
N ASP A 85 3.45 4.20 0.54
CA ASP A 85 2.50 4.02 -0.53
C ASP A 85 1.82 5.36 -0.87
N PHE A 86 1.08 5.39 -1.97
CA PHE A 86 0.38 6.55 -2.50
C PHE A 86 -0.89 6.11 -3.24
N PHE A 87 -1.76 7.07 -3.54
CA PHE A 87 -3.01 6.78 -4.23
C PHE A 87 -2.97 7.25 -5.67
N VAL A 88 -3.56 6.46 -6.55
CA VAL A 88 -3.76 6.82 -7.97
C VAL A 88 -5.22 6.59 -8.31
N THR A 89 -5.87 7.62 -8.81
CA THR A 89 -7.18 7.53 -9.44
C THR A 89 -7.03 7.67 -10.95
N ASP A 90 -8.11 7.57 -11.70
CA ASP A 90 -8.09 7.88 -13.13
C ASP A 90 -7.73 9.35 -13.45
N THR A 91 -7.84 10.25 -12.48
CA THR A 91 -7.66 11.70 -12.68
C THR A 91 -6.51 12.29 -11.88
N HIS A 92 -6.12 11.71 -10.74
CA HIS A 92 -5.16 12.31 -9.80
C HIS A 92 -4.17 11.28 -9.24
N ALA A 93 -2.99 11.75 -8.85
CA ALA A 93 -2.10 11.08 -7.92
C ALA A 93 -2.14 11.84 -6.58
N ILE A 94 -2.10 11.09 -5.47
CA ILE A 94 -2.22 11.65 -4.12
C ILE A 94 -1.10 11.07 -3.26
N PHE A 95 -0.31 11.96 -2.64
CA PHE A 95 0.87 11.62 -1.85
C PHE A 95 0.61 11.87 -0.36
N PRO A 96 0.36 10.81 0.43
CA PRO A 96 0.17 10.96 1.87
C PRO A 96 1.51 11.19 2.59
N ILE A 97 1.58 12.27 3.34
CA ILE A 97 2.72 12.69 4.15
C ILE A 97 2.30 12.55 5.61
N PHE A 98 2.60 11.39 6.17
CA PHE A 98 2.35 11.08 7.58
C PHE A 98 3.47 11.65 8.46
N PRO A 99 3.21 11.94 9.75
CA PRO A 99 4.18 12.54 10.64
C PRO A 99 5.24 11.55 11.16
N LEU A 100 5.71 10.64 10.29
CA LEU A 100 6.87 9.77 10.51
C LEU A 100 8.09 10.40 9.83
N THR A 101 8.69 11.37 10.49
CA THR A 101 9.65 12.28 9.87
C THR A 101 11.05 11.70 9.78
N THR A 102 11.83 12.13 8.79
CA THR A 102 13.28 11.89 8.71
C THR A 102 14.02 13.21 8.92
N ASP A 103 15.01 13.23 9.82
CA ASP A 103 15.78 14.44 10.12
C ASP A 103 17.25 14.10 10.37
N ILE A 104 18.13 14.60 9.48
CA ILE A 104 19.58 14.39 9.57
C ILE A 104 20.19 15.18 10.75
N GLY A 105 19.70 16.38 11.04
CA GLY A 105 20.18 17.18 12.18
C GLY A 105 19.87 16.51 13.51
N ARG A 106 18.72 15.82 13.60
CA ARG A 106 18.36 14.97 14.75
C ARG A 106 19.34 13.81 14.93
N VAL A 107 19.72 13.12 13.84
CA VAL A 107 20.73 12.04 13.88
C VAL A 107 22.09 12.57 14.34
N MET A 108 22.53 13.71 13.77
CA MET A 108 23.81 14.33 14.15
C MET A 108 23.86 14.75 15.63
N SER A 109 22.69 14.94 16.25
CA SER A 109 22.56 15.24 17.69
C SER A 109 22.35 14.00 18.57
N GLY A 110 22.49 12.79 18.02
CA GLY A 110 22.34 11.52 18.74
C GLY A 110 20.90 11.00 18.85
N GLY A 111 19.94 11.64 18.17
CA GLY A 111 18.54 11.19 18.12
C GLY A 111 18.28 10.15 17.01
N PRO A 112 17.04 9.62 16.92
CA PRO A 112 16.68 8.63 15.93
C PRO A 112 16.56 9.26 14.53
N MET A 113 16.89 8.49 13.48
CA MET A 113 16.73 8.95 12.09
C MET A 113 15.27 9.22 11.74
N MET A 114 14.39 8.30 12.12
CA MET A 114 12.93 8.46 11.99
C MET A 114 12.28 8.74 13.34
N ALA A 115 11.24 9.57 13.36
CA ALA A 115 10.46 9.84 14.56
C ALA A 115 8.98 10.05 14.25
N TRP A 116 8.10 9.56 15.13
CA TRP A 116 6.66 9.85 15.09
C TRP A 116 6.36 11.18 15.80
N GLU A 117 5.93 12.18 15.04
CA GLU A 117 5.68 13.57 15.49
C GLU A 117 4.21 13.98 15.25
N PRO A 118 3.24 13.41 15.97
CA PRO A 118 1.81 13.52 15.66
C PRO A 118 1.27 14.96 15.57
N ASP A 119 1.88 15.91 16.27
CA ASP A 119 1.54 17.35 16.24
C ASP A 119 1.71 17.97 14.84
N LYS A 120 2.45 17.32 13.93
CA LYS A 120 2.60 17.76 12.54
C LYS A 120 1.38 17.44 11.67
N GLY A 121 0.45 16.60 12.14
CA GLY A 121 -0.72 16.15 11.38
C GLY A 121 -0.35 15.30 10.15
N SER A 122 -1.38 14.88 9.40
CA SER A 122 -1.19 14.18 8.11
C SER A 122 -1.59 15.08 6.95
N HIS A 123 -0.78 15.11 5.90
CA HIS A 123 -0.97 15.99 4.74
C HIS A 123 -1.02 15.18 3.45
N PHE A 124 -1.77 15.63 2.45
CA PHE A 124 -2.00 14.91 1.22
C PHE A 124 -1.77 15.85 0.05
N GLY A 125 -0.69 15.61 -0.70
CA GLY A 125 -0.39 16.35 -1.92
C GLY A 125 -1.18 15.76 -3.06
N VAL A 126 -2.18 16.48 -3.55
CA VAL A 126 -3.08 16.05 -4.63
C VAL A 126 -2.66 16.75 -5.92
N ILE A 127 -2.25 15.97 -6.92
CA ILE A 127 -1.84 16.47 -8.24
C ILE A 127 -2.72 15.81 -9.32
N PRO A 128 -3.27 16.57 -10.28
CA PRO A 128 -3.88 15.96 -11.45
C PRO A 128 -2.85 15.09 -12.18
N ARG A 129 -3.23 13.92 -12.70
CA ARG A 129 -2.28 13.01 -13.41
C ARG A 129 -1.52 13.68 -14.55
N ASN A 130 -2.18 14.64 -15.20
CA ASN A 130 -1.63 15.43 -16.29
C ASN A 130 -1.09 16.82 -15.87
N GLY A 131 -1.18 17.16 -14.58
CA GLY A 131 -0.71 18.43 -14.03
C GLY A 131 0.80 18.52 -13.86
N THR A 132 1.25 19.58 -13.20
CA THR A 132 2.65 19.89 -12.90
C THR A 132 2.82 20.13 -11.40
N ALA A 133 4.06 20.35 -10.95
CA ALA A 133 4.34 20.72 -9.56
C ALA A 133 3.54 21.95 -9.06
N GLN A 134 3.14 22.87 -9.95
CA GLN A 134 2.34 24.05 -9.59
C GLN A 134 0.87 23.73 -9.31
N ASP A 135 0.39 22.58 -9.78
CA ASP A 135 -1.01 22.15 -9.65
C ASP A 135 -1.27 21.36 -8.35
N VAL A 136 -0.22 21.12 -7.55
CA VAL A 136 -0.32 20.40 -6.28
C VAL A 136 -1.18 21.19 -5.30
N LYS A 137 -2.25 20.57 -4.82
CA LYS A 137 -3.09 21.09 -3.73
C LYS A 137 -2.89 20.24 -2.48
N TRP A 138 -2.82 20.90 -1.33
CA TRP A 138 -2.62 20.23 -0.04
C TRP A 138 -3.91 20.13 0.75
N PHE A 139 -4.18 18.94 1.26
CA PHE A 139 -5.26 18.65 2.19
C PHE A 139 -4.68 18.05 3.47
N SER A 140 -5.40 18.14 4.58
CA SER A 140 -4.91 17.66 5.87
C SER A 140 -6.00 16.96 6.68
N MET A 141 -5.56 16.14 7.63
CA MET A 141 -6.38 15.57 8.69
C MET A 141 -5.54 15.36 9.97
N GLU A 142 -6.23 15.00 11.05
CA GLU A 142 -5.61 14.50 12.28
C GLU A 142 -4.55 13.43 11.99
N PRO A 143 -3.51 13.29 12.84
CA PRO A 143 -2.43 12.35 12.60
C PRO A 143 -2.97 10.93 12.37
N ARG A 144 -2.54 10.36 11.24
CA ARG A 144 -2.75 8.96 10.87
C ARG A 144 -1.43 8.39 10.40
N PHE A 145 -1.39 7.07 10.37
CA PHE A 145 -0.32 6.35 9.70
C PHE A 145 -0.93 5.20 8.88
N MET A 146 -0.36 4.97 7.70
CA MET A 146 -0.77 3.91 6.79
C MET A 146 0.49 3.39 6.11
N PHE A 147 0.63 2.07 6.06
CA PHE A 147 1.55 1.47 5.09
C PHE A 147 0.85 1.35 3.74
N HIS A 148 -0.29 0.66 3.67
CA HIS A 148 -0.85 0.25 2.38
C HIS A 148 -2.25 0.78 2.09
N MET A 149 -2.47 1.05 0.80
CA MET A 149 -3.79 1.33 0.25
C MET A 149 -4.42 0.07 -0.35
N MET A 150 -5.74 -0.06 -0.20
CA MET A 150 -6.55 -1.09 -0.85
C MET A 150 -6.84 -0.69 -2.30
N ASN A 151 -7.43 0.49 -2.51
CA ASN A 151 -7.66 1.10 -3.83
C ASN A 151 -8.03 2.57 -3.68
N ALA A 152 -8.00 3.33 -4.77
CA ALA A 152 -8.45 4.71 -4.83
C ALA A 152 -9.15 5.02 -6.16
N TRP A 153 -10.12 5.93 -6.15
CA TRP A 153 -10.90 6.30 -7.34
C TRP A 153 -11.46 7.71 -7.25
N SER A 154 -11.92 8.22 -8.39
CA SER A 154 -12.66 9.49 -8.46
C SER A 154 -14.17 9.25 -8.58
N ASP A 155 -14.95 10.15 -7.97
CA ASP A 155 -16.41 10.27 -8.10
C ASP A 155 -16.76 11.76 -8.23
N GLY A 156 -16.82 12.25 -9.47
CA GLY A 156 -16.99 13.66 -9.76
C GLY A 156 -15.82 14.49 -9.20
N THR A 157 -16.10 15.36 -8.24
CA THR A 157 -15.06 16.17 -7.56
C THR A 157 -14.42 15.44 -6.38
N ARG A 158 -14.95 14.29 -5.98
CA ARG A 158 -14.46 13.55 -4.82
C ARG A 158 -13.39 12.56 -5.24
N LEU A 159 -12.35 12.44 -4.43
CA LEU A 159 -11.38 11.36 -4.52
C LEU A 159 -11.52 10.52 -3.26
N HIS A 160 -11.63 9.21 -3.44
CA HIS A 160 -11.75 8.24 -2.37
C HIS A 160 -10.49 7.37 -2.33
N ALA A 161 -10.07 6.99 -1.14
CA ALA A 161 -9.04 5.99 -0.92
C ALA A 161 -9.47 5.07 0.22
N ASP A 162 -9.49 3.77 -0.05
CA ASP A 162 -9.69 2.73 0.94
C ASP A 162 -8.31 2.24 1.40
N VAL A 163 -8.08 2.15 2.71
CA VAL A 163 -6.75 2.00 3.31
C VAL A 163 -6.79 1.11 4.56
N THR A 164 -5.62 0.54 4.90
CA THR A 164 -5.35 -0.03 6.23
C THR A 164 -4.55 0.99 7.03
N ALA A 165 -5.22 1.68 7.96
CA ALA A 165 -4.64 2.83 8.64
C ALA A 165 -4.89 2.82 10.15
N SER A 166 -3.96 3.41 10.89
CA SER A 166 -3.97 3.55 12.33
C SER A 166 -3.90 5.03 12.74
N ASN A 167 -4.18 5.31 14.02
CA ASN A 167 -4.07 6.66 14.57
C ASN A 167 -2.62 7.02 14.94
N ALA A 168 -1.79 6.01 15.21
CA ALA A 168 -0.37 6.15 15.51
C ALA A 168 0.43 4.95 14.98
N THR A 169 1.76 5.03 15.05
CA THR A 169 2.65 3.94 14.61
C THR A 169 3.73 3.65 15.64
N GLN A 170 4.12 2.38 15.72
CA GLN A 170 5.28 1.92 16.50
C GLN A 170 6.54 1.75 15.65
N PHE A 171 6.50 2.15 14.38
CA PHE A 171 7.62 1.98 13.47
C PHE A 171 8.83 2.85 13.85
N ALA A 172 8.60 3.98 14.52
CA ALA A 172 9.65 4.81 15.10
C ALA A 172 9.18 5.43 16.42
N PRO A 173 10.11 5.76 17.33
CA PRO A 173 9.77 6.41 18.59
C PRO A 173 9.28 7.85 18.35
N LYS A 174 8.58 8.40 19.34
CA LYS A 174 8.36 9.84 19.49
C LYS A 174 9.69 10.53 19.81
N LEU A 175 9.74 11.87 19.74
CA LEU A 175 10.96 12.63 20.04
C LEU A 175 11.48 12.44 21.48
N ASP A 176 10.60 12.06 22.40
CA ASP A 176 10.96 11.74 23.79
C ASP A 176 11.48 10.30 23.98
N GLY A 177 11.61 9.54 22.88
CA GLY A 177 12.12 8.16 22.87
C GLY A 177 11.07 7.08 23.13
N ARG A 178 9.83 7.43 23.49
CA ARG A 178 8.77 6.44 23.73
C ARG A 178 8.16 5.95 22.42
N MET A 179 7.83 4.66 22.33
CA MET A 179 7.00 4.13 21.26
C MET A 179 5.53 4.49 21.51
N ALA A 180 4.75 4.61 20.43
CA ALA A 180 3.30 4.60 20.57
C ALA A 180 2.82 3.27 21.17
N ASP A 181 1.62 3.22 21.72
CA ASP A 181 1.04 1.98 22.27
C ASP A 181 -0.43 1.79 21.84
N ALA A 182 -1.07 0.75 22.38
CA ALA A 182 -2.46 0.44 22.08
C ALA A 182 -3.42 1.60 22.37
N ALA A 183 -3.16 2.41 23.40
CA ALA A 183 -4.01 3.56 23.75
C ALA A 183 -3.86 4.72 22.75
N ASP A 184 -2.72 4.80 22.04
CA ASP A 184 -2.53 5.72 20.93
C ASP A 184 -3.25 5.25 19.63
N GLY A 185 -3.80 4.03 19.59
CA GLY A 185 -4.53 3.50 18.43
C GLY A 185 -3.62 3.04 17.30
N ILE A 186 -2.67 2.16 17.60
CA ILE A 186 -1.65 1.63 16.67
C ILE A 186 -2.14 0.52 15.73
N ALA A 187 -3.33 -0.05 15.98
CA ALA A 187 -3.88 -1.11 15.15
C ALA A 187 -4.29 -0.56 13.77
N PRO A 188 -3.78 -1.11 12.66
CA PRO A 188 -4.25 -0.74 11.33
C PRO A 188 -5.64 -1.32 11.11
N THR A 189 -6.61 -0.48 10.75
CA THR A 189 -7.99 -0.89 10.53
C THR A 189 -8.47 -0.43 9.16
N PHE A 190 -9.55 -1.03 8.65
CA PHE A 190 -10.04 -0.73 7.32
C PHE A 190 -10.87 0.57 7.32
N ARG A 191 -10.41 1.56 6.55
CA ARG A 191 -10.98 2.92 6.53
C ARG A 191 -11.12 3.45 5.11
N ARG A 192 -12.06 4.38 4.92
CA ARG A 192 -12.17 5.21 3.72
C ARG A 192 -11.83 6.65 4.04
N TRP A 193 -10.89 7.21 3.28
CA TRP A 193 -10.60 8.62 3.24
C TRP A 193 -11.25 9.23 2.01
N THR A 194 -11.93 10.36 2.19
CA THR A 194 -12.61 11.10 1.11
C THR A 194 -12.19 12.56 1.17
N LEU A 195 -11.64 13.03 0.07
CA LEU A 195 -11.37 14.44 -0.17
C LEU A 195 -12.31 14.93 -1.28
N ASP A 196 -12.77 16.17 -1.19
CA ASP A 196 -13.61 16.80 -2.21
C ASP A 196 -12.87 18.01 -2.79
N LEU A 197 -12.56 17.97 -4.09
CA LEU A 197 -11.82 19.02 -4.78
C LEU A 197 -12.60 20.33 -4.89
N ALA A 198 -13.92 20.29 -4.69
CA ALA A 198 -14.76 21.48 -4.61
C ALA A 198 -14.81 22.08 -3.18
N ASP A 199 -14.30 21.37 -2.18
CA ASP A 199 -14.22 21.86 -0.80
C ASP A 199 -12.94 22.68 -0.60
N ASN A 200 -13.12 23.93 -0.18
CA ASN A 200 -12.04 24.87 0.09
C ASN A 200 -11.53 24.81 1.55
N THR A 201 -12.07 23.92 2.39
CA THR A 201 -11.57 23.72 3.76
C THR A 201 -10.21 23.04 3.82
N GLY A 202 -9.85 22.30 2.76
CA GLY A 202 -8.62 21.50 2.73
C GLY A 202 -8.65 20.30 3.69
N THR A 203 -9.83 19.84 4.11
CA THR A 203 -9.98 18.72 5.07
C THR A 203 -10.28 17.39 4.39
N ILE A 204 -9.90 16.29 5.04
CA ILE A 204 -10.23 14.92 4.62
C ILE A 204 -11.23 14.30 5.59
N LYS A 205 -12.28 13.68 5.04
CA LYS A 205 -13.25 12.92 5.82
C LYS A 205 -12.82 11.47 5.92
N GLU A 206 -12.87 10.91 7.12
CA GLU A 206 -12.58 9.51 7.39
C GLU A 206 -13.86 8.78 7.77
N THR A 207 -14.04 7.57 7.23
CA THR A 207 -15.05 6.61 7.69
C THR A 207 -14.33 5.33 8.10
N LEU A 208 -14.56 4.88 9.33
CA LEU A 208 -14.12 3.56 9.79
C LEU A 208 -15.11 2.52 9.27
N PHE A 209 -14.65 1.55 8.48
CA PHE A 209 -15.49 0.47 7.96
C PHE A 209 -15.48 -0.76 8.84
N ASP A 210 -14.32 -1.06 9.39
CA ASP A 210 -14.12 -2.21 10.25
C ASP A 210 -13.02 -1.89 11.25
N ASP A 211 -13.25 -2.20 12.52
CA ASP A 211 -12.30 -2.00 13.62
C ASP A 211 -11.38 -3.20 13.86
N TRP A 212 -11.54 -4.29 13.09
CA TRP A 212 -10.62 -5.41 13.14
C TRP A 212 -9.29 -5.09 12.47
N ALA A 213 -8.21 -5.55 13.09
CA ALA A 213 -6.87 -5.28 12.63
C ALA A 213 -6.58 -6.00 11.33
N CYS A 214 -6.18 -5.24 10.31
CA CYS A 214 -5.93 -5.75 8.98
C CYS A 214 -4.82 -4.97 8.26
N GLU A 215 -4.17 -5.65 7.33
CA GLU A 215 -3.06 -5.14 6.52
C GLU A 215 -2.89 -5.98 5.24
N PHE A 216 -1.89 -5.61 4.44
CA PHE A 216 -1.64 -6.13 3.09
C PHE A 216 -2.93 -6.16 2.25
N PRO A 217 -3.61 -5.01 2.14
CA PRO A 217 -4.84 -4.90 1.39
C PRO A 217 -4.60 -5.09 -0.11
N ARG A 218 -5.54 -5.75 -0.77
CA ARG A 218 -5.47 -6.19 -2.15
C ARG A 218 -6.82 -6.12 -2.82
N THR A 219 -6.81 -5.89 -4.11
CA THR A 219 -8.01 -5.93 -4.95
C THR A 219 -7.74 -6.78 -6.19
N ASP A 220 -8.74 -6.92 -7.05
CA ASP A 220 -8.53 -7.35 -8.41
C ASP A 220 -7.76 -6.24 -9.17
N ASP A 221 -6.54 -6.52 -9.64
CA ASP A 221 -5.69 -5.50 -10.27
C ASP A 221 -6.37 -4.80 -11.47
N ARG A 222 -7.39 -5.42 -12.09
CA ARG A 222 -8.16 -4.84 -13.20
C ARG A 222 -9.03 -3.64 -12.80
N VAL A 223 -9.34 -3.48 -11.51
CA VAL A 223 -10.14 -2.37 -10.99
C VAL A 223 -9.30 -1.30 -10.27
N GLY A 224 -7.97 -1.42 -10.35
CA GLY A 224 -7.06 -0.38 -9.89
C GLY A 224 -7.46 0.99 -10.46
N THR A 225 -7.40 2.03 -9.61
CA THR A 225 -7.75 3.42 -9.95
C THR A 225 -9.25 3.69 -10.23
N LYS A 226 -10.12 2.68 -10.09
CA LYS A 226 -11.55 2.72 -10.44
C LYS A 226 -12.42 2.35 -9.22
N PRO A 227 -13.72 2.72 -9.22
CA PRO A 227 -14.66 2.19 -8.24
C PRO A 227 -14.65 0.66 -8.25
N TYR A 228 -14.68 0.06 -7.07
CA TYR A 228 -14.57 -1.37 -6.88
C TYR A 228 -15.50 -1.85 -5.76
N ARG A 229 -15.67 -3.17 -5.64
CA ARG A 229 -16.50 -3.83 -4.64
C ARG A 229 -15.72 -4.79 -3.74
N HIS A 230 -14.76 -5.53 -4.29
CA HIS A 230 -14.10 -6.63 -3.61
C HIS A 230 -12.70 -6.23 -3.15
N GLY A 231 -12.55 -6.08 -1.83
CA GLY A 231 -11.27 -5.88 -1.16
C GLY A 231 -10.86 -7.12 -0.37
N TYR A 232 -9.58 -7.40 -0.32
CA TYR A 232 -8.99 -8.53 0.40
C TYR A 232 -7.88 -8.01 1.30
N ALA A 233 -7.66 -8.63 2.45
CA ALA A 233 -6.56 -8.27 3.34
C ALA A 233 -6.18 -9.49 4.19
N VAL A 234 -5.11 -9.40 4.96
CA VAL A 234 -4.88 -10.32 6.07
C VAL A 234 -5.12 -9.62 7.40
N GLY A 235 -5.59 -10.36 8.40
CA GLY A 235 -5.96 -9.81 9.70
C GLY A 235 -5.55 -10.68 10.87
N SER A 236 -5.62 -10.10 12.07
CA SER A 236 -5.31 -10.77 13.33
C SER A 236 -6.31 -10.38 14.40
N ASP A 237 -6.59 -11.28 15.34
CA ASP A 237 -7.47 -11.02 16.49
C ASP A 237 -6.88 -10.01 17.48
N GLY A 238 -5.57 -9.73 17.39
CA GLY A 238 -4.77 -9.11 18.45
C GLY A 238 -4.48 -7.62 18.33
N GLY A 239 -4.96 -6.89 17.31
CA GLY A 239 -4.64 -5.46 17.16
C GLY A 239 -3.20 -5.16 16.74
N GLU A 240 -2.30 -6.16 16.76
CA GLU A 240 -0.90 -6.02 16.44
C GLU A 240 -0.66 -6.07 14.92
N PHE A 241 0.33 -5.30 14.45
CA PHE A 241 0.83 -5.28 13.06
C PHE A 241 1.65 -6.54 12.71
N VAL A 242 1.42 -7.67 13.37
CA VAL A 242 2.17 -8.92 13.16
C VAL A 242 1.26 -10.12 13.35
N ASN A 243 1.73 -11.30 12.93
CA ASN A 243 1.06 -12.57 13.17
C ASN A 243 -0.35 -12.66 12.57
N PHE A 244 -0.54 -12.18 11.34
CA PHE A 244 -1.81 -12.30 10.64
C PHE A 244 -2.23 -13.76 10.53
N SER A 245 -3.44 -14.08 10.98
CA SER A 245 -3.97 -15.45 11.11
C SER A 245 -5.21 -15.69 10.26
N HIS A 246 -5.76 -14.62 9.68
CA HIS A 246 -6.98 -14.62 8.89
C HIS A 246 -6.75 -14.01 7.52
N LEU A 247 -7.36 -14.60 6.49
CA LEU A 247 -7.63 -13.94 5.22
C LEU A 247 -9.00 -13.27 5.31
N LEU A 248 -9.09 -12.02 4.89
CA LEU A 248 -10.27 -11.19 4.95
C LEU A 248 -10.79 -10.90 3.55
N HIS A 249 -12.11 -10.85 3.42
CA HIS A 249 -12.80 -10.36 2.22
C HIS A 249 -13.83 -9.32 2.63
N TYR A 250 -13.74 -8.15 2.03
CA TYR A 250 -14.63 -7.02 2.22
C TYR A 250 -15.47 -6.81 0.95
N ASP A 251 -16.80 -6.73 1.12
CA ASP A 251 -17.74 -6.28 0.09
C ASP A 251 -18.15 -4.82 0.37
N THR A 252 -17.53 -3.88 -0.33
CA THR A 252 -17.66 -2.44 -0.06
C THR A 252 -19.01 -1.83 -0.48
N GLN A 253 -19.88 -2.60 -1.14
CA GLN A 253 -21.22 -2.15 -1.55
C GLN A 253 -22.33 -2.71 -0.65
N GLN A 254 -22.15 -3.92 -0.09
CA GLN A 254 -23.11 -4.54 0.82
C GLN A 254 -22.89 -4.10 2.29
N GLY A 255 -22.81 -2.79 2.53
CA GLY A 255 -22.58 -2.26 3.87
C GLY A 255 -21.21 -2.58 4.45
N ASN A 256 -20.21 -2.85 3.61
CA ASN A 256 -18.84 -3.25 3.99
C ASN A 256 -18.80 -4.57 4.77
N ALA A 257 -19.63 -5.53 4.37
CA ALA A 257 -19.65 -6.85 4.99
C ALA A 257 -18.27 -7.52 4.88
N ARG A 258 -17.77 -8.00 6.03
CA ARG A 258 -16.52 -8.75 6.12
C ARG A 258 -16.80 -10.24 6.25
N ARG A 259 -16.07 -11.04 5.48
CA ARG A 259 -15.89 -12.49 5.68
C ARG A 259 -14.45 -12.78 6.06
N ALA A 260 -14.24 -13.90 6.76
CA ALA A 260 -12.92 -14.28 7.22
C ALA A 260 -12.69 -15.78 7.09
N TRP A 261 -11.51 -16.16 6.66
CA TRP A 261 -11.06 -17.53 6.65
C TRP A 261 -9.76 -17.67 7.44
N THR A 262 -9.64 -18.77 8.19
CA THR A 262 -8.38 -19.15 8.85
C THR A 262 -8.01 -20.59 8.47
N PRO A 263 -6.73 -20.88 8.17
CA PRO A 263 -6.25 -22.26 7.96
C PRO A 263 -6.24 -23.09 9.26
N GLY A 264 -6.48 -22.46 10.41
CA GLY A 264 -6.45 -23.07 11.73
C GLY A 264 -5.48 -22.37 12.69
N LYS A 265 -5.35 -22.92 13.89
CA LYS A 265 -4.43 -22.39 14.92
C LYS A 265 -2.98 -22.49 14.45
N HIS A 266 -2.14 -21.58 14.97
CA HIS A 266 -0.70 -21.57 14.78
C HIS A 266 -0.23 -21.38 13.32
N TYR A 267 -1.07 -20.78 12.48
CA TYR A 267 -0.66 -20.28 11.17
C TYR A 267 -0.35 -18.79 11.21
N MET A 268 0.63 -18.39 10.41
CA MET A 268 0.86 -17.01 10.02
C MET A 268 0.68 -16.89 8.51
N LEU A 269 -0.20 -16.01 8.06
CA LEU A 269 -0.46 -15.72 6.66
C LEU A 269 0.39 -14.52 6.21
N GLY A 270 0.94 -14.62 5.00
CA GLY A 270 1.49 -13.49 4.26
C GLY A 270 0.43 -12.79 3.43
N GLU A 271 0.85 -11.80 2.65
CA GLU A 271 -0.03 -11.12 1.70
C GLU A 271 -0.69 -12.10 0.72
N ALA A 272 -1.99 -11.89 0.46
CA ALA A 272 -2.71 -12.61 -0.58
C ALA A 272 -2.48 -11.96 -1.95
N VAL A 273 -2.54 -12.73 -3.03
CA VAL A 273 -2.51 -12.20 -4.39
C VAL A 273 -3.75 -12.67 -5.14
N PHE A 274 -4.41 -11.75 -5.84
CA PHE A 274 -5.55 -12.08 -6.69
C PHE A 274 -5.07 -12.56 -8.06
N ALA A 275 -5.59 -13.70 -8.51
CA ALA A 275 -5.39 -14.23 -9.85
C ALA A 275 -6.76 -14.36 -10.54
N PRO A 276 -7.04 -13.60 -11.62
CA PRO A 276 -8.32 -13.67 -12.31
C PRO A 276 -8.53 -15.04 -12.93
N ARG A 277 -9.79 -15.50 -12.97
CA ARG A 277 -10.16 -16.71 -13.69
C ARG A 277 -9.84 -16.52 -15.18
N VAL A 278 -9.33 -17.57 -15.84
CA VAL A 278 -9.08 -17.55 -17.28
C VAL A 278 -10.40 -17.24 -18.01
N GLY A 279 -10.41 -16.15 -18.79
CA GLY A 279 -11.59 -15.67 -19.50
C GLY A 279 -12.64 -14.98 -18.62
N GLY A 280 -12.43 -14.89 -17.31
CA GLY A 280 -13.31 -14.16 -16.39
C GLY A 280 -13.21 -12.66 -16.64
N THR A 281 -14.34 -11.98 -16.71
CA THR A 281 -14.41 -10.51 -16.96
C THR A 281 -14.98 -9.74 -15.79
N GLN A 282 -15.56 -10.43 -14.81
CA GLN A 282 -16.16 -9.80 -13.64
C GLN A 282 -15.10 -9.56 -12.58
N GLU A 283 -15.20 -8.42 -11.87
CA GLU A 283 -14.40 -8.14 -10.70
C GLU A 283 -14.51 -9.28 -9.68
N GLY A 284 -13.38 -9.71 -9.11
CA GLY A 284 -13.38 -10.73 -8.07
C GLY A 284 -13.66 -12.16 -8.56
N ASP A 285 -13.95 -12.37 -9.85
CA ASP A 285 -14.04 -13.71 -10.45
C ASP A 285 -12.64 -14.29 -10.66
N GLY A 286 -12.18 -15.05 -9.67
CA GLY A 286 -10.84 -15.60 -9.67
C GLY A 286 -10.51 -16.28 -8.36
N TYR A 287 -9.22 -16.24 -8.03
CA TYR A 287 -8.64 -16.97 -6.93
C TYR A 287 -7.77 -16.06 -6.08
N LEU A 288 -7.75 -16.31 -4.78
CA LEU A 288 -6.75 -15.76 -3.88
C LEU A 288 -5.68 -16.80 -3.61
N ILE A 289 -4.43 -16.38 -3.77
CA ILE A 289 -3.26 -17.20 -3.48
C ILE A 289 -2.59 -16.60 -2.24
N VAL A 290 -2.53 -17.35 -1.14
CA VAL A 290 -1.96 -16.88 0.12
C VAL A 290 -0.98 -17.88 0.70
N LEU A 291 0.21 -17.41 1.07
CA LEU A 291 1.22 -18.23 1.73
C LEU A 291 0.91 -18.29 3.23
N GLY A 292 0.84 -19.48 3.80
CA GLY A 292 0.74 -19.67 5.24
C GLY A 292 1.91 -20.48 5.79
N PHE A 293 2.49 -20.01 6.89
CA PHE A 293 3.49 -20.73 7.66
C PHE A 293 2.83 -21.44 8.84
N ASN A 294 2.91 -22.77 8.84
CA ASN A 294 2.44 -23.63 9.93
C ASN A 294 3.54 -23.74 10.98
N GLN A 295 3.32 -23.15 12.16
CA GLN A 295 4.30 -23.13 13.24
C GLN A 295 4.47 -24.50 13.92
N ASP A 296 3.45 -25.36 13.90
CA ASP A 296 3.53 -26.70 14.50
C ASP A 296 4.45 -27.62 13.69
N SER A 297 4.38 -27.55 12.36
CA SER A 297 5.20 -28.39 11.47
C SER A 297 6.50 -27.72 11.02
N GLY A 298 6.62 -26.40 11.19
CA GLY A 298 7.74 -25.60 10.69
C GLY A 298 7.82 -25.51 9.17
N LYS A 299 6.70 -25.71 8.46
CA LYS A 299 6.62 -25.72 6.99
C LYS A 299 5.62 -24.68 6.47
N SER A 300 5.75 -24.33 5.20
CA SER A 300 4.82 -23.42 4.53
C SER A 300 3.88 -24.15 3.57
N GLU A 301 2.69 -23.60 3.38
CA GLU A 301 1.68 -24.04 2.43
C GLU A 301 1.21 -22.84 1.60
N LEU A 302 0.97 -23.03 0.32
CA LEU A 302 0.31 -22.04 -0.52
C LEU A 302 -1.16 -22.44 -0.68
N PHE A 303 -2.05 -21.65 -0.11
CA PHE A 303 -3.50 -21.85 -0.19
C PHE A 303 -4.06 -21.14 -1.40
N ILE A 304 -4.93 -21.82 -2.16
CA ILE A 304 -5.66 -21.26 -3.28
C ILE A 304 -7.14 -21.32 -2.92
N LEU A 305 -7.77 -20.17 -2.77
CA LEU A 305 -9.17 -20.02 -2.37
C LEU A 305 -9.98 -19.43 -3.53
N ASP A 306 -11.26 -19.78 -3.60
CA ASP A 306 -12.20 -19.05 -4.46
C ASP A 306 -12.39 -17.64 -3.90
N ALA A 307 -12.13 -16.62 -4.72
CA ALA A 307 -12.13 -15.23 -4.27
C ALA A 307 -13.55 -14.71 -3.94
N ALA A 308 -14.61 -15.39 -4.40
CA ALA A 308 -15.99 -15.04 -4.10
C ALA A 308 -16.51 -15.66 -2.80
N ASP A 309 -15.90 -16.76 -2.33
CA ASP A 309 -16.28 -17.49 -1.13
C ASP A 309 -15.06 -18.07 -0.40
N ILE A 310 -14.33 -17.19 0.31
CA ILE A 310 -13.15 -17.58 1.08
C ILE A 310 -13.51 -18.51 2.25
N GLU A 311 -14.75 -18.47 2.76
CA GLU A 311 -15.18 -19.22 3.95
C GLU A 311 -15.34 -20.71 3.67
N ALA A 312 -15.61 -21.08 2.42
CA ALA A 312 -15.57 -22.47 1.95
C ALA A 312 -14.16 -23.10 2.07
N GLY A 313 -13.13 -22.25 2.23
CA GLY A 313 -11.74 -22.67 2.36
C GLY A 313 -11.07 -22.94 1.01
N PRO A 314 -9.84 -23.50 1.05
CA PRO A 314 -9.02 -23.64 -0.14
C PRO A 314 -9.56 -24.71 -1.09
N VAL A 315 -9.73 -24.34 -2.36
CA VAL A 315 -10.01 -25.26 -3.45
C VAL A 315 -8.78 -26.09 -3.83
N ALA A 316 -7.58 -25.60 -3.50
CA ALA A 316 -6.32 -26.32 -3.65
C ALA A 316 -5.26 -25.84 -2.64
N LYS A 317 -4.27 -26.70 -2.38
CA LYS A 317 -3.11 -26.40 -1.54
C LYS A 317 -1.84 -26.91 -2.22
N ALA A 318 -0.79 -26.10 -2.27
CA ALA A 318 0.55 -26.57 -2.59
C ALA A 318 1.39 -26.66 -1.31
N LEU A 319 1.84 -27.88 -0.98
CA LEU A 319 2.65 -28.14 0.21
C LEU A 319 4.11 -27.87 -0.09
N LEU A 320 4.75 -26.98 0.68
CA LEU A 320 6.17 -26.69 0.51
C LEU A 320 6.99 -27.54 1.50
N PRO A 321 8.07 -28.19 1.06
CA PRO A 321 8.86 -29.07 1.92
C PRO A 321 9.72 -28.31 2.94
N LEU A 322 9.63 -26.98 2.97
CA LEU A 322 10.47 -26.08 3.74
C LEU A 322 9.66 -24.87 4.24
N ARG A 323 10.25 -24.14 5.18
CA ARG A 323 9.76 -22.84 5.62
C ARG A 323 10.13 -21.78 4.59
N ILE A 324 9.13 -21.05 4.11
CA ILE A 324 9.35 -19.77 3.44
C ILE A 324 9.34 -18.68 4.53
N PRO A 325 10.38 -17.84 4.62
CA PRO A 325 10.40 -16.70 5.56
C PRO A 325 9.23 -15.75 5.31
N ALA A 326 8.85 -14.99 6.34
CA ALA A 326 7.88 -13.91 6.17
C ALA A 326 8.40 -12.92 5.10
N GLY A 327 7.58 -12.69 4.08
CA GLY A 327 7.86 -11.76 3.00
C GLY A 327 7.18 -10.41 3.21
N PHE A 328 7.17 -9.62 2.13
CA PHE A 328 6.44 -8.36 2.04
C PHE A 328 5.38 -8.50 0.95
N HIS A 329 5.64 -7.93 -0.23
CA HIS A 329 4.69 -7.92 -1.34
C HIS A 329 4.97 -8.98 -2.41
N GLY A 330 3.92 -9.45 -3.05
CA GLY A 330 3.92 -10.25 -4.28
C GLY A 330 3.04 -9.62 -5.37
N SER A 331 3.04 -10.22 -6.56
CA SER A 331 2.13 -9.84 -7.64
C SER A 331 1.85 -11.03 -8.52
N TRP A 332 0.66 -11.08 -9.11
CA TRP A 332 0.32 -12.07 -10.11
C TRP A 332 0.63 -11.51 -11.50
N VAL A 333 1.41 -12.25 -12.26
CA VAL A 333 1.66 -11.94 -13.67
C VAL A 333 1.04 -13.05 -14.48
N ALA A 334 0.00 -12.73 -15.26
CA ALA A 334 -0.66 -13.70 -16.12
C ALA A 334 0.34 -14.30 -17.13
N GLY A 335 0.25 -15.61 -17.35
CA GLY A 335 1.01 -16.28 -18.41
C GLY A 335 0.57 -15.76 -19.79
N GLY A 336 1.55 -15.38 -20.61
CA GLY A 336 1.33 -14.96 -22.01
C GLY A 336 1.07 -16.10 -22.97
#